data_AF-A0A7S3IE18-F1
#
_entry.id   AF-A0A7S3IE18-F1
#
_cell.length_a   1.000
_cell.length_b   1.000
_cell.length_c   1.000
_cell.angle_alpha   90.00
_cell.angle_beta   90.00
_cell.angle_gamma   90.00
#
_symmetry.space_group_name_H-M   'P 1'
#
loop_
_entity.id
_entity.type
_entity.pdbx_description
1 polymer ?
#
loop_
_entity_poly.entity_id
_entity_poly.type
_entity_poly.pdbx_seq_one_letter_code
_entity_poly.pdbx_strand_id
1 'polypeptide(L)'
;MGMEAGNHGYLASVKQIYRAEGMIGFYHGCLPPFFGSIIFRSLQFSVYEMVYTKCQDHRQPLNAIPFSGGIQFRVLYGGLIAGTVRSLLECPFEYAKVKGQTNQ
;
A
#
# COMPACT_ATOMS: atom_id res chain seq x y z
N MET A 1 -14.14 36.07 17.99
CA MET A 1 -14.85 36.07 16.71
C MET A 1 -14.65 34.69 16.11
N GLY A 2 -15.44 33.68 16.45
CA GLY A 2 -16.90 33.70 16.58
C GLY A 2 -17.46 33.33 15.22
N MET A 3 -17.78 32.05 15.04
CA MET A 3 -18.85 31.56 14.17
C MET A 3 -18.98 30.04 14.37
N GLU A 4 -19.94 29.70 15.23
CA GLU A 4 -20.46 28.36 15.44
C GLU A 4 -21.46 27.99 14.32
N ALA A 5 -21.63 26.69 14.15
CA ALA A 5 -22.82 25.98 13.67
C ALA A 5 -23.20 26.01 12.17
N GLY A 6 -23.22 24.80 11.57
CA GLY A 6 -24.48 24.35 10.97
C GLY A 6 -24.54 24.04 9.47
N ASN A 7 -23.63 23.21 8.92
CA ASN A 7 -23.94 22.21 7.87
C ASN A 7 -22.72 21.28 7.66
N HIS A 8 -22.53 20.30 8.54
CA HIS A 8 -21.38 19.40 8.57
C HIS A 8 -21.43 18.37 7.43
N GLY A 9 -21.25 18.83 6.18
CA GLY A 9 -21.12 17.97 5.01
C GLY A 9 -19.72 18.08 4.43
N TYR A 10 -19.20 16.98 3.88
CA TYR A 10 -17.91 16.91 3.18
C TYR A 10 -17.68 18.07 2.18
N LEU A 11 -18.76 18.57 1.57
CA LEU A 11 -18.76 19.70 0.63
C LEU A 11 -18.31 21.03 1.25
N ALA A 12 -18.62 21.29 2.53
CA ALA A 12 -18.19 22.51 3.21
C ALA A 12 -16.66 22.50 3.43
N SER A 13 -16.11 21.35 3.83
CA SER A 13 -14.67 21.16 3.97
C SER A 13 -13.95 21.26 2.62
N VAL A 14 -14.49 20.66 1.56
CA VAL A 14 -13.92 20.77 0.20
C VAL A 14 -13.90 22.22 -0.27
N LYS A 15 -14.99 22.99 -0.07
CA LYS A 15 -15.04 24.40 -0.45
C LYS A 15 -14.03 25.24 0.33
N GLN A 16 -13.80 24.94 1.60
CA GLN A 16 -12.82 25.62 2.44
C GLN A 16 -11.38 25.34 1.98
N ILE A 17 -11.03 24.08 1.71
CA ILE A 17 -9.70 23.69 1.23
C ILE A 17 -9.42 24.31 -0.14
N TYR A 18 -10.39 24.26 -1.06
CA TYR A 18 -10.26 24.87 -2.39
C TYR A 18 -10.01 26.39 -2.32
N ARG A 19 -10.64 27.08 -1.37
CA ARG A 19 -10.45 28.54 -1.20
C ARG A 19 -9.14 28.91 -0.49
N ALA A 20 -8.59 28.00 0.31
CA ALA A 20 -7.37 28.24 1.08
C ALA A 20 -6.09 27.90 0.26
N GLU A 21 -6.08 26.77 -0.44
CA GLU A 21 -4.88 26.22 -1.10
C GLU A 21 -5.07 25.93 -2.59
N GLY A 22 -6.27 26.16 -3.15
CA GLY A 22 -6.60 25.84 -4.54
C GLY A 22 -6.70 24.33 -4.80
N MET A 23 -6.65 23.94 -6.08
CA MET A 23 -6.69 22.50 -6.47
C MET A 23 -5.42 21.74 -6.05
N ILE A 24 -4.27 22.42 -5.99
CA ILE A 24 -2.97 21.80 -5.70
C ILE A 24 -2.85 21.42 -4.22
N GLY A 25 -3.47 22.17 -3.31
CA GLY A 25 -3.51 21.84 -1.88
C GLY A 25 -4.06 20.45 -1.57
N PHE A 26 -5.08 20.00 -2.33
CA PHE A 26 -5.63 18.65 -2.18
C PHE A 26 -4.63 17.53 -2.45
N TYR A 27 -3.62 17.77 -3.30
CA TYR A 27 -2.64 16.74 -3.67
C TYR A 27 -1.42 16.75 -2.75
N HIS A 28 -1.07 17.88 -2.12
CA HIS A 28 0.16 18.00 -1.33
C HIS A 28 0.21 17.04 -0.12
N GLY A 29 -0.95 16.73 0.48
CA GLY A 29 -1.05 15.74 1.56
C GLY A 29 -1.15 14.27 1.10
N CYS A 30 -1.58 14.03 -0.14
CA CYS A 30 -1.79 12.68 -0.68
C CYS A 30 -0.58 12.11 -1.41
N LEU A 31 0.32 12.96 -1.91
CA LEU A 31 1.54 12.54 -2.60
C LEU A 31 2.46 11.66 -1.73
N PRO A 32 2.86 12.04 -0.49
CA PRO A 32 3.74 11.21 0.32
C PRO A 32 3.23 9.78 0.58
N PRO A 33 1.96 9.54 1.00
CA PRO A 33 1.46 8.17 1.14
C PRO A 33 1.33 7.45 -0.20
N PHE A 34 1.02 8.17 -1.29
CA PHE A 34 0.94 7.57 -2.62
C PHE A 34 2.30 7.04 -3.10
N PHE A 35 3.37 7.84 -2.98
CA PHE A 35 4.72 7.39 -3.31
C PHE A 35 5.18 6.21 -2.46
N GLY A 36 4.91 6.23 -1.15
CA GLY A 36 5.18 5.09 -0.28
C GLY A 36 4.48 3.81 -0.77
N SER A 37 3.18 3.90 -1.09
CA SER A 37 2.41 2.76 -1.58
C SER A 37 2.95 2.18 -2.90
N ILE A 38 3.45 3.02 -3.80
CA ILE A 38 4.06 2.58 -5.07
C ILE A 38 5.35 1.80 -4.79
N ILE A 39 6.22 2.32 -3.91
CA ILE A 39 7.49 1.67 -3.58
C ILE A 39 7.25 0.28 -2.99
N PHE A 40 6.37 0.17 -2.00
CA PHE A 40 6.06 -1.13 -1.37
C PHE A 40 5.41 -2.11 -2.34
N ARG A 41 4.55 -1.62 -3.24
CA ARG A 41 3.90 -2.45 -4.27
C ARG A 41 4.90 -2.95 -5.31
N SER A 42 5.83 -2.11 -5.74
CA SER A 42 6.91 -2.48 -6.65
C SER A 42 7.82 -3.53 -6.03
N LEU A 43 8.23 -3.35 -4.77
CA LEU A 43 9.04 -4.32 -4.05
C LEU A 43 8.33 -5.68 -3.92
N GLN A 44 7.04 -5.67 -3.57
CA GLN A 44 6.25 -6.90 -3.50
C GLN A 44 6.22 -7.64 -4.84
N PHE A 45 6.03 -6.90 -5.95
CA PHE A 45 6.01 -7.50 -7.28
C PHE A 45 7.39 -8.05 -7.68
N SER A 46 8.48 -7.32 -7.41
CA SER A 46 9.84 -7.78 -7.69
C SER A 46 10.21 -9.04 -6.90
N VAL A 47 9.86 -9.11 -5.60
CA VAL A 47 10.10 -10.31 -4.79
C VAL A 47 9.26 -11.48 -5.27
N TYR A 48 8.00 -11.23 -5.62
CA TYR A 48 7.13 -12.24 -6.20
C TYR A 48 7.71 -12.81 -7.50
N GLU A 49 8.17 -11.95 -8.42
CA GLU A 49 8.76 -12.35 -9.70
C GLU A 49 10.07 -13.13 -9.53
N MET A 50 10.91 -12.73 -8.56
CA MET A 50 12.13 -13.49 -8.22
C MET A 50 11.78 -14.90 -7.74
N VAL A 51 10.82 -15.04 -6.82
CA VAL A 51 10.39 -16.36 -6.32
C VAL A 51 9.71 -17.17 -7.43
N TYR A 52 8.90 -16.52 -8.26
CA TYR A 52 8.22 -17.14 -9.39
C TYR A 52 9.25 -17.70 -10.40
N THR A 53 10.26 -16.92 -10.77
CA THR A 53 11.31 -17.33 -11.70
C THR A 53 12.16 -18.46 -11.13
N LYS A 54 12.53 -18.39 -9.85
CA LYS A 54 13.29 -19.45 -9.16
C LYS A 54 12.53 -20.79 -9.12
N CYS A 55 11.21 -20.73 -8.89
CA CYS A 55 10.34 -21.89 -8.83
C CYS A 55 9.88 -22.38 -10.23
N GLN A 56 10.19 -21.63 -11.30
CA GLN A 56 10.04 -22.08 -12.69
C GLN A 56 11.28 -22.85 -13.17
N ASP A 57 12.47 -22.41 -12.76
CA ASP A 57 13.76 -23.02 -13.12
C ASP A 57 13.95 -24.40 -12.44
N HIS A 58 13.57 -24.52 -11.17
CA HIS A 58 13.40 -25.81 -10.53
C HIS A 58 12.08 -26.42 -10.98
N ARG A 59 12.15 -27.44 -11.85
CA ARG A 59 11.05 -28.22 -12.44
C ARG A 59 10.22 -29.01 -11.41
N GLN A 60 9.82 -28.36 -10.32
CA GLN A 60 8.93 -28.87 -9.30
C GLN A 60 7.59 -29.19 -9.99
N PRO A 61 7.06 -30.42 -9.86
CA PRO A 61 5.79 -30.76 -10.49
C PRO A 61 4.71 -29.82 -9.95
N LEU A 62 4.21 -28.97 -10.85
CA LEU A 62 3.07 -28.10 -10.70
C LEU A 62 1.83 -28.96 -10.42
N ASN A 63 1.66 -29.39 -9.17
CA ASN A 63 0.39 -29.95 -8.75
C ASN A 63 -0.58 -28.78 -8.64
N ALA A 64 -1.31 -28.51 -9.73
CA ALA A 64 -2.46 -27.64 -9.71
C ALA A 64 -3.42 -28.21 -8.67
N ILE A 65 -3.80 -27.40 -7.68
CA ILE A 65 -4.62 -27.87 -6.58
C ILE A 65 -5.97 -28.28 -7.18
N PRO A 66 -6.38 -29.56 -7.13
CA PRO A 66 -7.69 -29.95 -7.63
C PRO A 66 -8.74 -29.16 -6.83
N PHE A 67 -9.74 -28.61 -7.51
CA PHE A 67 -10.78 -27.69 -6.99
C PHE A 67 -10.43 -26.18 -6.93
N SER A 68 -9.16 -25.77 -7.09
CA SER A 68 -8.77 -24.34 -7.00
C SER A 68 -8.77 -23.57 -8.34
N GLY A 69 -9.31 -24.15 -9.43
CA GLY A 69 -9.37 -23.45 -10.73
C GLY A 69 -8.01 -23.20 -11.41
N GLY A 70 -6.97 -23.99 -11.10
CA GLY A 70 -5.67 -23.91 -11.77
C GLY A 70 -4.60 -23.07 -11.05
N ILE A 71 -4.84 -22.64 -9.80
CA ILE A 71 -3.79 -22.01 -8.98
C ILE A 71 -2.71 -23.05 -8.64
N GLN A 72 -1.46 -22.65 -8.87
CA GLN A 72 -0.27 -23.45 -8.65
C GLN A 72 0.34 -23.09 -7.28
N PHE A 73 0.91 -24.06 -6.57
CA PHE A 73 1.60 -23.82 -5.29
C PHE A 73 2.68 -22.73 -5.38
N ARG A 74 3.29 -22.55 -6.55
CA ARG A 74 4.26 -21.47 -6.83
C ARG A 74 3.71 -20.07 -6.53
N VAL A 75 2.45 -19.82 -6.87
CA VAL A 75 1.80 -18.51 -6.63
C VAL A 75 1.58 -18.27 -5.14
N LEU A 76 1.23 -19.33 -4.40
CA LEU A 76 1.03 -19.25 -2.95
C LEU A 76 2.35 -18.99 -2.21
N TYR A 77 3.42 -19.72 -2.55
CA TYR A 77 4.75 -19.50 -1.98
C TYR A 77 5.31 -18.12 -2.34
N GLY A 78 5.18 -17.71 -3.61
CA GLY A 78 5.57 -16.37 -4.06
C GLY A 78 4.82 -15.27 -3.32
N GLY A 79 3.50 -15.42 -3.16
CA GLY A 79 2.66 -14.47 -2.43
C GLY A 79 3.01 -14.38 -0.95
N LEU A 80 3.24 -15.53 -0.29
CA LEU A 80 3.65 -15.58 1.12
C LEU A 80 5.00 -14.90 1.33
N ILE A 81 6.01 -15.23 0.53
CA ILE A 81 7.37 -14.68 0.67
C ILE A 81 7.36 -13.18 0.32
N ALA A 82 6.69 -12.77 -0.75
CA ALA A 82 6.58 -11.37 -1.11
C ALA A 82 5.81 -10.56 -0.05
N GLY A 83 4.76 -11.14 0.52
CA GLY A 83 3.98 -10.54 1.61
C GLY A 83 4.81 -10.35 2.89
N THR A 84 5.55 -11.37 3.32
CA THR A 84 6.38 -11.27 4.53
C THR A 84 7.52 -10.27 4.38
N VAL A 85 8.21 -10.26 3.24
CA VAL A 85 9.26 -9.27 2.95
C VAL A 85 8.68 -7.86 2.95
N ARG A 86 7.51 -7.66 2.31
CA ARG A 86 6.81 -6.39 2.34
C ARG A 86 6.48 -5.96 3.77
N SER A 87 5.91 -6.83 4.58
CA SER A 87 5.54 -6.52 5.97
C SER A 87 6.76 -6.15 6.83
N LEU A 88 7.90 -6.82 6.67
CA LEU A 88 9.12 -6.49 7.41
C LEU A 88 9.68 -5.11 7.05
N LEU A 89 9.41 -4.61 5.85
CA LEU A 89 9.79 -3.25 5.42
C LEU A 89 8.73 -2.20 5.75
N GLU A 90 7.46 -2.58 5.72
CA GLU A 90 6.33 -1.69 6.01
C GLU A 90 6.29 -1.38 7.52
N CYS A 91 6.48 -2.37 8.40
CA CYS A 91 6.51 -2.20 9.86
C CYS A 91 7.45 -1.09 10.38
N PRO A 92 8.75 -1.03 10.03
CA PRO A 92 9.63 0.04 10.50
C PRO A 92 9.27 1.40 9.90
N PHE A 93 8.73 1.44 8.68
CA PHE A 93 8.30 2.68 8.04
C PHE A 93 7.02 3.24 8.67
N GLU A 94 6.04 2.38 8.93
CA GLU A 94 4.84 2.72 9.69
C GLU A 94 5.23 3.19 11.09
N TYR A 95 6.15 2.49 11.77
CA TYR A 95 6.68 2.89 13.06
C TYR A 95 7.35 4.28 13.03
N ALA A 96 8.18 4.57 12.01
CA ALA A 96 8.80 5.87 11.84
C ALA A 96 7.75 6.98 11.63
N LYS A 97 6.69 6.69 10.87
CA LYS A 97 5.58 7.63 10.65
C LYS A 97 4.82 7.91 11.94
N VAL A 98 4.44 6.89 12.72
CA VAL A 98 3.75 7.14 14.00
C VAL A 98 4.67 7.92 14.95
N LYS A 99 5.96 7.57 15.05
CA LYS A 99 6.90 8.31 15.89
C LYS A 99 7.01 9.79 15.51
N GLY A 100 7.01 10.10 14.21
CA GLY A 100 6.98 11.48 13.73
C GLY A 100 5.67 12.22 14.05
N GLN A 101 4.55 11.50 14.17
CA GLN A 101 3.24 12.06 14.50
C GLN A 101 3.00 12.24 16.01
N THR A 102 3.59 11.39 16.87
CA THR A 102 3.40 11.48 18.33
C THR A 102 4.39 12.38 19.07
N ASN A 103 5.43 12.90 18.42
CA ASN A 103 6.47 13.78 19.00
C ASN A 103 6.77 13.51 20.50
N GLN A 104 7.15 12.26 20.78
CA GLN A 104 7.70 11.80 22.05
C GLN A 104 9.00 11.02 21.81
#